data_AF-A0A2S9GYC5-F1
#
_entry.id   AF-A0A2S9GYC5-F1
#
_cell.length_a   1.000
_cell.length_b   1.000
_cell.length_c   1.000
_cell.angle_alpha   90.00
_cell.angle_beta   90.00
_cell.angle_gamma   90.00
#
_symmetry.space_group_name_H-M   'P 1'
#
loop_
_entity.id
_entity.type
_entity.pdbx_description
1 polymer ?
#
loop_
_entity_poly.entity_id
_entity_poly.type
_entity_poly.pdbx_seq_one_letter_code
_entity_poly.pdbx_strand_id
1 'polypeptide(L)'
;MATGKQIQAEKPNLGNDRPAVHMFTSSDIFLFFPEIIPAAILAVWSPFWAIQLLLESHFLAALTLLCGVGASGYAFYSGVRSKQKYLAYIGVLGMLLSAGLALQLSQHVVAT
;
A
#
# COMPACT_ATOMS: atom_id res chain seq x y z
N MET A 1 50.08 -30.96 -30.01
CA MET A 1 50.93 -30.35 -28.98
C MET A 1 50.37 -28.98 -28.62
N ALA A 2 50.16 -28.75 -27.32
CA ALA A 2 50.00 -27.50 -26.54
C ALA A 2 49.61 -26.18 -27.25
N THR A 3 48.46 -25.57 -26.93
CA THR A 3 48.20 -24.63 -25.80
C THR A 3 48.47 -23.17 -26.15
N GLY A 4 47.43 -22.34 -26.05
CA GLY A 4 47.54 -20.88 -26.03
C GLY A 4 46.22 -20.23 -25.67
N LYS A 5 45.89 -20.19 -24.36
CA LYS A 5 44.82 -19.34 -23.81
C LYS A 5 45.13 -17.88 -24.11
N GLN A 6 44.18 -17.15 -24.68
CA GLN A 6 44.06 -15.70 -24.50
C GLN A 6 42.63 -15.43 -24.04
N ILE A 7 42.50 -15.27 -22.73
CA ILE A 7 41.36 -14.65 -22.07
C ILE A 7 41.45 -13.17 -22.47
N GLN A 8 40.49 -12.67 -23.26
CA GLN A 8 40.35 -11.22 -23.44
C GLN A 8 39.11 -10.77 -22.68
N ALA A 9 39.39 -9.90 -21.71
CA ALA A 9 38.50 -9.34 -20.74
C ALA A 9 37.36 -8.53 -21.38
N GLU A 10 36.16 -8.73 -20.83
CA GLU A 10 35.32 -7.67 -20.30
C GLU A 10 35.19 -6.36 -21.12
N LYS A 11 34.03 -6.22 -21.77
CA LYS A 11 33.20 -5.03 -21.58
C LYS A 11 31.85 -5.50 -21.06
N PRO A 12 31.44 -5.17 -19.82
CA PRO A 12 30.05 -5.27 -19.44
C PRO A 12 29.31 -4.29 -20.35
N ASN A 13 28.29 -4.77 -21.07
CA ASN A 13 27.34 -3.90 -21.74
C ASN A 13 26.60 -3.11 -20.67
N LEU A 14 27.20 -2.00 -20.25
CA LEU A 14 26.64 -0.98 -19.37
C LEU A 14 25.61 -0.17 -20.18
N GLY A 15 24.52 -0.83 -20.53
CA GLY A 15 23.62 -0.37 -21.57
C GLY A 15 22.24 -0.97 -21.47
N ASN A 16 21.66 -1.00 -20.27
CA ASN A 16 20.21 -0.83 -20.03
C ASN A 16 19.85 -1.11 -18.57
N ASP A 17 20.38 -0.33 -17.63
CA ASP A 17 19.75 -0.17 -16.31
C ASP A 17 18.62 0.87 -16.40
N ARG A 18 17.78 0.75 -17.43
CA ARG A 18 16.46 1.40 -17.39
C ARG A 18 15.68 0.57 -16.37
N PRO A 19 15.20 1.16 -15.25
CA PRO A 19 14.41 0.40 -14.29
C PRO A 19 13.30 -0.26 -15.08
N ALA A 20 13.21 -1.59 -14.97
CA ALA A 20 12.27 -2.40 -15.70
C ALA A 20 10.91 -1.71 -15.67
N VAL A 21 10.50 -1.16 -16.82
CA VAL A 21 9.18 -0.55 -16.98
C VAL A 21 8.22 -1.71 -16.81
N HIS A 22 7.74 -1.89 -15.58
CA HIS A 22 6.74 -2.89 -15.23
C HIS A 22 5.53 -2.59 -16.12
N MET A 23 5.45 -3.33 -17.23
CA MET A 23 4.31 -3.25 -18.12
C MET A 23 3.06 -3.50 -17.28
N PHE A 24 2.08 -2.62 -17.47
CA PHE A 24 0.74 -2.80 -16.92
C PHE A 24 0.13 -3.98 -17.67
N THR A 25 0.29 -5.19 -17.13
CA THR A 25 -0.49 -6.32 -17.60
C THR A 25 -1.84 -6.20 -16.92
N SER A 26 -2.94 -6.18 -17.67
CA SER A 26 -4.31 -6.11 -17.14
C SER A 26 -4.66 -7.22 -16.15
N SER A 27 -3.79 -8.22 -15.99
CA SER A 27 -3.82 -9.28 -14.99
C SER A 27 -3.52 -8.81 -13.56
N ASP A 28 -2.91 -7.64 -13.36
CA ASP A 28 -2.39 -7.24 -12.03
C ASP A 28 -3.44 -6.62 -11.09
N ILE A 29 -4.67 -6.38 -11.58
CA ILE A 29 -5.81 -6.02 -10.72
C ILE A 29 -6.16 -7.21 -9.81
N PHE A 30 -5.89 -8.44 -10.24
CA PHE A 30 -6.01 -9.64 -9.41
C PHE A 30 -4.97 -9.69 -8.28
N LEU A 31 -3.87 -8.93 -8.37
CA LEU A 31 -2.86 -8.89 -7.29
C LEU A 31 -3.36 -8.15 -6.05
N PHE A 32 -4.39 -7.31 -6.21
CA PHE A 32 -5.06 -6.59 -5.11
C PHE A 32 -6.32 -7.30 -4.62
N PHE A 33 -6.70 -8.41 -5.27
CA PHE A 33 -7.81 -9.26 -4.83
C PHE A 33 -7.29 -10.25 -3.77
N PRO A 34 -7.93 -10.38 -2.60
CA PRO A 34 -9.27 -9.90 -2.25
C PRO A 34 -9.32 -8.57 -1.47
N GLU A 35 -8.18 -7.96 -1.12
CA GLU A 35 -8.06 -6.87 -0.14
C GLU A 35 -8.58 -5.50 -0.61
N ILE A 36 -8.67 -5.29 -1.93
CA ILE A 36 -9.16 -4.02 -2.48
C ILE A 36 -10.66 -3.80 -2.21
N ILE A 37 -11.45 -4.85 -2.13
CA ILE A 37 -12.89 -4.79 -1.83
C ILE A 37 -13.12 -4.28 -0.40
N PRO A 38 -12.57 -4.90 0.66
CA PRO A 38 -12.74 -4.39 2.02
C PRO A 38 -12.08 -3.02 2.18
N ALA A 39 -10.95 -2.71 1.54
CA ALA A 39 -10.36 -1.38 1.60
C ALA A 39 -11.24 -0.30 0.95
N ALA A 40 -11.89 -0.59 -0.18
CA ALA A 40 -12.82 0.34 -0.82
C ALA A 40 -14.08 0.57 0.02
N ILE A 41 -14.66 -0.50 0.59
CA ILE A 41 -15.77 -0.41 1.53
C ILE A 41 -15.36 0.44 2.74
N LEU A 42 -14.19 0.16 3.30
CA LEU A 42 -13.64 0.91 4.42
C LEU A 42 -13.43 2.38 4.08
N ALA A 43 -12.91 2.71 2.90
CA ALA A 43 -12.72 4.10 2.50
C ALA A 43 -14.04 4.86 2.47
N VAL A 44 -15.11 4.24 1.95
CA VAL A 44 -16.46 4.84 1.90
C VAL A 44 -17.13 4.89 3.28
N TRP A 45 -16.93 3.85 4.11
CA TRP A 45 -17.55 3.73 5.43
C TRP A 45 -16.78 4.49 6.53
N SER A 46 -15.50 4.77 6.30
CA SER A 46 -14.59 5.43 7.25
C SER A 46 -15.13 6.73 7.86
N PRO A 47 -15.74 7.68 7.11
CA PRO A 47 -16.29 8.89 7.73
C PRO A 47 -17.44 8.58 8.68
N PHE A 48 -18.34 7.65 8.33
CA PHE A 48 -19.47 7.28 9.19
C PHE A 48 -18.98 6.61 10.48
N TRP A 49 -18.01 5.69 10.34
CA TRP A 49 -17.44 5.00 11.50
C TRP A 49 -16.61 5.94 12.38
N ALA A 50 -15.87 6.89 11.81
CA ALA A 50 -15.18 7.93 12.57
C ALA A 50 -16.13 8.84 13.35
N ILE A 51 -17.27 9.22 12.76
CA ILE A 51 -18.32 9.99 13.46
C ILE A 51 -18.86 9.17 14.65
N GLN A 52 -19.12 7.88 14.46
CA GLN A 52 -19.57 7.02 15.55
C GLN A 52 -18.54 6.93 16.69
N LEU A 53 -17.25 6.76 16.35
CA LEU A 53 -16.15 6.76 17.33
C LEU A 53 -16.06 8.09 18.09
N LEU A 54 -16.28 9.23 17.41
CA LEU A 54 -16.32 10.54 18.07
C LEU A 54 -17.49 10.67 19.06
N LEU A 55 -18.67 10.14 18.71
CA LEU A 55 -19.84 10.12 19.62
C LEU A 55 -19.59 9.27 20.86
N GLU A 56 -18.85 8.18 20.71
CA GLU A 56 -18.43 7.30 21.81
C GLU A 56 -17.22 7.84 22.59
N SER A 57 -16.80 9.09 22.34
CA SER A 57 -15.62 9.73 22.96
C SER A 57 -14.28 9.06 22.65
N HIS A 58 -14.24 8.18 21.64
CA HIS A 58 -13.02 7.53 21.14
C HIS A 58 -12.27 8.45 20.16
N PHE A 59 -11.88 9.63 20.62
CA PHE A 59 -11.22 10.66 19.78
C PHE A 59 -9.93 10.16 19.13
N LEU A 60 -9.11 9.40 19.86
CA LEU A 60 -7.85 8.86 19.34
C LEU A 60 -8.12 7.87 18.19
N ALA A 61 -9.08 6.95 18.36
CA ALA A 61 -9.44 5.96 17.35
C ALA A 61 -10.00 6.64 16.09
N ALA A 62 -10.88 7.64 16.25
CA ALA A 62 -11.44 8.40 15.14
C ALA A 62 -10.36 9.15 14.35
N LEU A 63 -9.39 9.76 15.04
CA LEU A 63 -8.30 10.48 14.41
C LEU A 63 -7.36 9.54 13.66
N THR A 64 -6.99 8.40 14.26
CA THR A 64 -6.17 7.38 13.59
C THR A 64 -6.86 6.84 12.35
N LEU A 65 -8.17 6.61 12.41
CA LEU A 65 -8.95 6.13 11.28
C LEU A 65 -8.99 7.17 10.13
N LEU A 66 -9.35 8.42 10.42
CA LEU A 66 -9.44 9.47 9.39
C LEU A 66 -8.07 9.81 8.78
N CYS A 67 -7.04 10.00 9.62
CA CYS A 67 -5.69 10.29 9.13
C CYS A 67 -5.10 9.08 8.39
N GLY A 68 -5.28 7.87 8.92
CA GLY A 68 -4.78 6.64 8.32
C GLY A 68 -5.40 6.37 6.96
N VAL A 69 -6.73 6.35 6.87
CA VAL A 69 -7.45 6.14 5.60
C VAL A 69 -7.18 7.27 4.61
N GLY A 70 -7.11 8.53 5.07
CA GLY A 70 -6.80 9.68 4.22
C GLY A 70 -5.38 9.63 3.63
N ALA A 71 -4.37 9.39 4.47
CA ALA A 71 -2.97 9.31 4.03
C ALA A 71 -2.74 8.09 3.12
N SER A 72 -3.31 6.93 3.47
CA SER A 72 -3.22 5.72 2.67
C SER A 72 -4.00 5.82 1.36
N GLY A 73 -5.14 6.53 1.33
CA GLY A 73 -5.87 6.86 0.11
C GLY A 73 -5.11 7.78 -0.82
N TYR A 74 -4.39 8.75 -0.27
CA TYR A 74 -3.48 9.58 -1.04
C TYR A 74 -2.32 8.77 -1.61
N ALA A 75 -1.71 7.88 -0.82
CA ALA A 75 -0.66 6.96 -1.27
C ALA A 75 -1.16 6.04 -2.39
N PHE A 76 -2.39 5.52 -2.26
CA PHE A 76 -3.05 4.73 -3.31
C PHE A 76 -3.21 5.53 -4.60
N TYR A 77 -3.79 6.73 -4.52
CA TYR A 77 -3.98 7.60 -5.67
C TYR A 77 -2.65 7.97 -6.35
N SER A 78 -1.63 8.31 -5.56
CA SER A 78 -0.28 8.60 -6.04
C SER A 78 0.37 7.39 -6.73
N GLY A 79 0.19 6.19 -6.17
CA GLY A 79 0.68 4.94 -6.75
C GLY A 79 0.01 4.60 -8.07
N VAL A 80 -1.32 4.77 -8.16
CA VAL A 80 -2.08 4.59 -9.40
C VAL A 80 -1.63 5.60 -10.46
N ARG A 81 -1.52 6.90 -10.09
CA ARG A 81 -1.09 7.97 -11.00
C ARG A 81 0.35 7.75 -11.51
N SER A 82 1.25 7.32 -10.65
CA SER A 82 2.65 7.07 -10.97
C SER A 82 2.88 5.72 -11.64
N LYS A 83 1.81 4.93 -11.88
CA LYS A 83 1.87 3.54 -12.36
C LYS A 83 2.74 2.63 -11.50
N GLN A 84 3.00 3.01 -10.25
CA GLN A 84 3.79 2.24 -9.29
C GLN A 84 2.86 1.36 -8.45
N LYS A 85 2.78 0.07 -8.83
CA LYS A 85 1.87 -0.92 -8.23
C LYS A 85 2.12 -1.12 -6.72
N TYR A 86 3.38 -1.11 -6.31
CA TYR A 86 3.76 -1.25 -4.90
C TYR A 86 3.21 -0.12 -4.02
N LEU A 87 3.21 1.13 -4.51
CA LEU A 87 2.64 2.27 -3.78
C LEU A 87 1.12 2.15 -3.64
N ALA A 88 0.45 1.69 -4.69
CA ALA A 88 -0.99 1.41 -4.60
C ALA A 88 -1.27 0.30 -3.56
N TYR A 89 -0.47 -0.76 -3.55
CA TYR A 89 -0.66 -1.88 -2.62
C TYR A 89 -0.40 -1.46 -1.16
N ILE A 90 0.64 -0.67 -0.92
CA ILE A 90 0.93 -0.08 0.39
C ILE A 90 -0.23 0.81 0.85
N GLY A 91 -0.89 1.54 -0.07
CA GLY A 91 -2.10 2.29 0.23
C GLY A 91 -3.25 1.40 0.70
N VAL A 92 -3.53 0.29 0.00
CA VAL A 92 -4.59 -0.66 0.40
C VAL A 92 -4.29 -1.27 1.77
N LEU A 93 -3.07 -1.78 1.98
CA LEU A 93 -2.65 -2.33 3.27
C LEU A 93 -2.70 -1.29 4.39
N GLY A 94 -2.28 -0.06 4.12
CA GLY A 94 -2.29 1.03 5.08
C GLY A 94 -3.70 1.38 5.56
N MET A 95 -4.70 1.34 4.67
CA MET A 95 -6.11 1.52 5.04
C MET A 95 -6.59 0.43 5.99
N LEU A 96 -6.32 -0.85 5.67
CA LEU A 96 -6.72 -1.99 6.50
C LEU A 96 -6.03 -1.96 7.86
N LEU A 97 -4.74 -1.60 7.90
CA LEU A 97 -3.97 -1.53 9.13
C LEU A 97 -4.44 -0.37 10.02
N SER A 98 -4.81 0.76 9.43
CA SER A 98 -5.41 1.90 10.15
C SER A 98 -6.76 1.53 10.76
N ALA A 99 -7.58 0.75 10.05
CA ALA A 99 -8.83 0.22 10.58
C ALA A 99 -8.61 -0.73 11.77
N GLY A 100 -7.62 -1.64 11.65
CA GLY A 100 -7.24 -2.54 12.74
C GLY A 100 -6.76 -1.79 13.98
N LEU A 101 -5.93 -0.76 13.80
CA LEU A 101 -5.49 0.12 14.89
C LEU A 101 -6.65 0.88 15.53
N ALA A 102 -7.59 1.41 14.73
CA ALA A 102 -8.77 2.09 15.26
C ALA A 102 -9.63 1.16 16.13
N LEU A 103 -9.81 -0.11 15.73
CA LEU A 103 -10.51 -1.10 16.54
C LEU A 103 -9.80 -1.36 17.87
N GLN A 104 -8.48 -1.58 17.84
CA GLN A 104 -7.71 -1.81 19.06
C GLN A 104 -7.78 -0.61 20.01
N LEU A 105 -7.68 0.62 19.48
CA LEU A 105 -7.79 1.85 20.26
C LEU A 105 -9.19 2.02 20.86
N SER A 106 -10.26 1.68 20.12
CA SER A 106 -11.62 1.72 20.67
C SER A 106 -11.85 0.70 21.78
N GLN A 107 -11.25 -0.50 21.69
CA GLN A 107 -11.42 -1.54 22.71
C GLN A 107 -10.63 -1.25 23.99
N HIS A 108 -9.46 -0.62 23.88
CA HIS A 108 -8.64 -0.28 25.04
C HIS A 108 -9.24 0.82 25.92
N VAL A 109 -10.07 1.72 25.36
CA VAL A 109 -10.73 2.78 26.12
C VAL A 109 -11.92 2.24 26.94
N VAL A 110 -12.55 1.15 26.51
CA VAL A 110 -13.69 0.52 27.23
C VAL A 110 -13.21 -0.28 28.46
N ALA A 111 -11.92 -0.62 28.53
CA ALA A 111 -11.36 -1.47 29.60
C ALA A 111 -10.85 -0.69 30.83
N THR A 112 -10.93 0.64 30.84
CA THR A 112 -10.47 1.53 31.92
C THR A 112 -11.64 2.29 32.53
#